data_AF-A0A9D2H940-F1
#
_entry.id   AF-A0A9D2H940-F1
#
_cell.length_a   1.000
_cell.length_b   1.000
_cell.length_c   1.000
_cell.angle_alpha   90.00
_cell.angle_beta   90.00
_cell.angle_gamma   90.00
#
_symmetry.space_group_name_H-M   'P 1'
#
loop_
_entity.id
_entity.type
_entity.pdbx_description
1 polymer ?
#
loop_
_entity_poly.entity_id
_entity_poly.type
_entity_poly.pdbx_seq_one_letter_code
_entity_poly.pdbx_strand_id
1 'polypeptide(L)'
;MKQRQKEAVSLWLYEEYRRLWLEKGHEPHKRNNWKIVAAVMERIEVAGIWLPEQEVTKDFHRRKAHYRGRIEKELQTTEQTDKQA
;
A
#
# COMPACT_ATOMS: atom_id res chain seq x y z
N MET A 1 11.12 16.89 -1.83
CA MET A 1 9.72 16.53 -2.14
C MET A 1 8.75 17.19 -1.16
N LYS A 2 7.65 17.77 -1.65
CA LYS A 2 6.63 18.43 -0.80
C LYS A 2 5.93 17.40 0.10
N GLN A 3 5.52 17.81 1.30
CA GLN A 3 4.86 16.91 2.27
C GLN A 3 3.62 16.21 1.67
N ARG A 4 2.79 16.97 0.94
CA ARG A 4 1.61 16.44 0.23
C ARG A 4 1.94 15.34 -0.79
N GLN A 5 3.08 15.43 -1.48
CA GLN A 5 3.52 14.40 -2.43
C GLN A 5 3.95 13.12 -1.69
N LYS A 6 4.62 13.26 -0.53
CA LYS A 6 4.98 12.11 0.33
C LYS A 6 3.74 11.37 0.83
N GLU A 7 2.74 12.12 1.25
CA GLU A 7 1.46 11.58 1.72
C GLU A 7 0.70 10.88 0.59
N ALA A 8 0.66 11.47 -0.61
CA ALA A 8 0.05 10.85 -1.79
C ALA A 8 0.72 9.51 -2.14
N VAL A 9 2.06 9.48 -2.23
CA VAL A 9 2.80 8.23 -2.50
C VAL A 9 2.57 7.19 -1.41
N SER A 10 2.58 7.61 -0.14
CA SER A 10 2.29 6.72 1.01
C SER A 10 0.87 6.16 0.96
N LEU A 11 -0.11 6.94 0.50
CA LEU A 11 -1.48 6.51 0.32
C LEU A 11 -1.60 5.50 -0.82
N TRP A 12 -0.98 5.77 -1.98
CA TRP A 12 -1.01 4.84 -3.11
C TRP A 12 -0.35 3.49 -2.80
N LEU A 13 0.76 3.50 -2.06
CA LEU A 13 1.40 2.28 -1.55
C LEU A 13 0.48 1.48 -0.63
N TYR A 14 -0.29 2.17 0.22
CA TYR A 14 -1.26 1.54 1.09
C TYR A 14 -2.42 0.92 0.29
N GLU A 15 -2.99 1.66 -0.65
CA GLU A 15 -4.11 1.23 -1.49
C GLU A 15 -3.77 -0.01 -2.30
N GLU A 16 -2.62 -0.03 -2.99
CA GLU A 16 -2.19 -1.18 -3.79
C GLU A 16 -1.86 -2.41 -2.92
N TYR A 17 -1.22 -2.19 -1.76
CA TYR A 17 -0.96 -3.29 -0.82
C TYR A 17 -2.26 -3.89 -0.27
N ARG A 18 -3.22 -3.04 0.10
CA ARG A 18 -4.55 -3.46 0.58
C ARG A 18 -5.32 -4.17 -0.52
N ARG A 19 -5.34 -3.64 -1.74
CA ARG A 19 -6.01 -4.27 -2.90
C ARG A 19 -5.49 -5.68 -3.13
N LEU A 20 -4.17 -5.87 -3.18
CA LEU A 20 -3.58 -7.20 -3.37
C LEU A 20 -3.84 -8.15 -2.21
N TRP A 21 -3.92 -7.65 -0.97
CA TRP A 21 -4.29 -8.48 0.18
C TRP A 21 -5.73 -8.97 0.02
N LEU A 22 -6.67 -8.07 -0.25
CA LEU A 22 -8.08 -8.41 -0.40
C LEU A 22 -8.33 -9.35 -1.59
N GLU A 23 -7.67 -9.12 -2.72
CA GLU A 23 -7.77 -9.97 -3.92
C GLU A 23 -7.30 -11.42 -3.64
N LYS A 24 -6.29 -11.59 -2.78
CA LYS A 24 -5.74 -12.91 -2.43
C LYS A 24 -6.36 -13.53 -1.18
N GLY A 25 -7.11 -12.74 -0.40
CA GLY A 25 -7.59 -13.12 0.93
C GLY A 25 -6.50 -13.22 2.01
N HIS A 26 -5.24 -12.91 1.71
CA HIS A 26 -4.13 -13.00 2.66
C HIS A 26 -3.00 -12.02 2.32
N GLU A 27 -2.06 -11.81 3.25
CA GLU A 27 -0.93 -10.90 3.03
C GLU A 27 -0.16 -11.24 1.75
N PRO A 28 0.13 -10.25 0.88
CA PRO A 28 0.95 -10.46 -0.31
C PRO A 28 2.36 -10.95 0.06
N HIS A 29 2.74 -12.10 -0.50
CA HIS A 29 4.09 -12.65 -0.34
C HIS A 29 5.16 -11.65 -0.81
N LYS A 30 6.35 -11.65 -0.18
CA LYS A 30 7.46 -10.72 -0.46
C LYS A 30 7.84 -10.60 -1.94
N ARG A 31 7.71 -11.68 -2.71
CA ARG A 31 7.95 -11.71 -4.17
C ARG A 31 6.94 -10.90 -4.99
N ASN A 32 5.83 -10.47 -4.40
CA ASN A 32 4.83 -9.61 -5.04
C ASN A 32 4.98 -8.14 -4.62
N ASN A 33 5.88 -7.82 -3.67
CA ASN A 33 6.11 -6.44 -3.23
C ASN A 33 6.51 -5.53 -4.40
N TRP A 34 7.27 -6.03 -5.37
CA TRP A 34 7.68 -5.25 -6.54
C TRP A 34 6.48 -4.83 -7.40
N LYS A 35 5.39 -5.62 -7.46
CA LYS A 35 4.18 -5.26 -8.21
C LYS A 35 3.49 -4.03 -7.62
N ILE A 36 3.54 -3.89 -6.30
CA ILE A 36 3.00 -2.73 -5.59
C ILE A 36 3.82 -1.49 -5.94
N VAL A 37 5.15 -1.61 -5.87
CA VAL A 37 6.06 -0.51 -6.23
C VAL A 37 5.86 -0.12 -7.69
N ALA A 38 5.83 -1.08 -8.61
CA ALA A 38 5.61 -0.83 -10.04
C ALA A 38 4.29 -0.09 -10.30
N ALA A 39 3.17 -0.54 -9.72
CA ALA A 39 1.88 0.13 -9.85
C ALA A 39 1.90 1.57 -9.29
N VAL A 40 2.65 1.83 -8.21
CA VAL A 40 2.79 3.18 -7.65
C VAL A 40 3.73 4.05 -8.50
N MET A 41 4.75 3.46 -9.13
CA MET A 41 5.62 4.16 -10.08
C MET A 41 4.81 4.69 -11.27
N GLU A 42 3.90 3.89 -11.84
CA GLU A 42 2.99 4.35 -12.90
C GLU A 42 2.16 5.57 -12.44
N ARG A 43 1.63 5.55 -11.21
CA ARG A 43 0.90 6.70 -10.64
C ARG A 43 1.78 7.93 -10.42
N ILE A 44 3.04 7.74 -10.01
CA ILE A 44 4.03 8.80 -9.82
C ILE A 44 4.36 9.48 -11.15
N GLU A 45 4.56 8.69 -12.21
CA GLU A 45 4.82 9.18 -13.57
C GLU A 45 3.64 9.99 -14.09
N VAL A 46 2.41 9.48 -13.97
CA VAL A 46 1.17 10.18 -14.36
C VAL A 46 0.99 11.49 -13.57
N ALA A 47 1.39 11.50 -12.29
CA ALA A 47 1.33 12.69 -11.45
C ALA A 47 2.46 13.71 -11.73
N GLY A 48 3.39 13.41 -12.64
CA GLY A 48 4.54 14.27 -12.96
C GLY A 48 5.49 14.45 -11.78
N ILE A 49 5.56 13.49 -10.87
CA ILE A 49 6.44 13.54 -9.70
C ILE A 49 7.77 12.87 -10.05
N TRP A 50 8.88 13.60 -9.91
CA TRP A 50 10.20 13.01 -10.02
C TRP A 50 10.59 12.31 -8.71
N LEU A 51 10.44 10.99 -8.66
CA LEU A 51 10.82 10.15 -7.52
C LEU A 51 11.38 8.80 -8.02
N PRO A 52 12.60 8.41 -7.63
CA PRO A 52 13.19 7.16 -8.09
C PRO A 52 12.57 5.94 -7.43
N GLU A 53 12.49 4.84 -8.17
CA GLU A 53 11.90 3.58 -7.69
C GLU A 53 12.57 3.06 -6.42
N GLN A 54 13.89 3.25 -6.26
CA GLN A 54 14.59 2.82 -5.04
C GLN A 54 14.08 3.56 -3.79
N GLU A 55 13.72 4.84 -3.92
CA GLU A 55 13.14 5.61 -2.81
C GLU A 55 11.74 5.12 -2.45
N VAL A 56 10.91 4.84 -3.46
CA VAL A 56 9.55 4.28 -3.27
C VAL A 56 9.64 2.89 -2.61
N THR A 57 10.55 2.05 -3.09
CA THR A 57 10.81 0.73 -2.52
C THR A 57 11.24 0.82 -1.06
N LYS A 58 12.17 1.73 -0.75
CA LYS A 58 12.64 1.93 0.62
C LYS A 58 11.52 2.44 1.54
N ASP A 59 10.71 3.39 1.07
CA ASP A 59 9.58 3.91 1.85
C ASP A 59 8.52 2.83 2.09
N PHE A 60 8.22 2.03 1.07
CA PHE A 60 7.32 0.89 1.18
C PHE A 60 7.78 -0.10 2.25
N HIS A 61 9.04 -0.55 2.21
CA HIS A 61 9.56 -1.50 3.20
C HIS A 61 9.54 -0.93 4.61
N ARG A 62 9.85 0.36 4.78
CA ARG A 62 9.76 1.05 6.07
C ARG A 62 8.33 1.11 6.61
N ARG A 63 7.34 1.34 5.74
CA ARG A 63 5.92 1.51 6.14
C ARG A 63 5.12 0.22 6.11
N LYS A 64 5.63 -0.87 5.53
CA LYS A 64 4.90 -2.13 5.34
C LYS A 64 4.29 -2.66 6.63
N ALA A 65 5.02 -2.63 7.74
CA ALA A 65 4.52 -3.07 9.04
C ALA A 65 3.32 -2.22 9.53
N HIS A 66 3.37 -0.91 9.31
CA HIS A 66 2.27 0.00 9.64
C HIS A 66 1.04 -0.28 8.75
N TYR A 67 1.23 -0.51 7.45
CA TYR A 67 0.13 -0.88 6.55
C TYR A 67 -0.52 -2.20 6.94
N ARG A 68 0.29 -3.21 7.30
CA ARG A 68 -0.19 -4.50 7.79
C ARG A 68 -1.11 -4.32 8.99
N GLY A 69 -0.64 -3.66 10.04
CA GLY A 69 -1.43 -3.48 11.27
C GLY A 69 -2.72 -2.68 11.04
N ARG A 70 -2.75 -1.77 10.05
CA ARG A 70 -3.98 -1.08 9.65
C ARG A 70 -4.96 -2.01 8.93
N ILE A 71 -4.49 -2.81 7.97
CA ILE A 71 -5.35 -3.75 7.22
C ILE A 71 -5.92 -4.82 8.15
N GLU A 72 -5.10 -5.38 9.03
CA GLU A 72 -5.55 -6.38 10.02
C GLU A 72 -6.70 -5.84 10.89
N LYS A 73 -6.58 -4.58 11.35
CA LYS A 73 -7.65 -3.90 12.09
C LYS A 73 -8.90 -3.70 11.24
N GLU A 74 -8.75 -3.25 9.99
CA GLU A 74 -9.87 -3.07 9.06
C GLU A 74 -10.61 -4.39 8.82
N LEU A 75 -9.87 -5.49 8.60
CA LEU A 75 -10.45 -6.83 8.40
C LEU A 75 -11.19 -7.34 9.64
N GLN A 76 -10.62 -7.17 10.84
CA GLN A 76 -11.27 -7.55 12.10
C GLN A 76 -12.59 -6.80 12.33
N THR A 77 -12.62 -5.50 12.02
CA THR A 77 -13.84 -4.69 12.14
C THR A 77 -14.91 -5.11 11.13
N THR A 78 -14.53 -5.43 9.88
CA THR A 78 -15.47 -5.91 8.88
C THR A 78 -16.08 -7.26 9.28
N GLU A 79 -15.26 -8.21 9.76
CA GLU A 79 -15.76 -9.52 10.23
C GLU A 79 -16.71 -9.41 11.44
N GLN A 80 -16.51 -8.41 12.32
CA GLN A 80 -17.42 -8.17 13.45
C GLN A 80 -18.76 -7.57 13.02
N THR A 81 -18.77 -6.77 11.95
CA THR A 81 -19.99 -6.15 11.40
C THR A 81 -20.85 -7.19 10.68
N ASP A 82 -20.23 -8.06 9.87
CA ASP A 82 -20.94 -9.11 9.13
C ASP A 82 -21.53 -10.21 10.03
N LYS A 83 -21.01 -10.38 11.26
CA LYS A 83 -21.55 -11.33 12.25
C LYS A 83 -22.69 -10.76 13.10
N GLN A 84 -22.94 -9.45 13.03
CA GLN A 84 -23.96 -8.75 13.81
C GLN A 84 -25.17 -8.32 12.96
N ALA A 85 -25.13 -8.53 11.65
CA ALA A 85 -26.22 -8.30 10.70
C ALA A 85 -26.95 -9.61 10.36
#